data_AF-A0A662W067-F1
#
_entry.id   AF-A0A662W067-F1
#
_cell.length_a   1.000
_cell.length_b   1.000
_cell.length_c   1.000
_cell.angle_alpha   90.00
_cell.angle_beta   90.00
_cell.angle_gamma   90.00
#
_symmetry.space_group_name_H-M   'P 1'
#
loop_
_entity.id
_entity.type
_entity.pdbx_description
1 polymer ?
#
loop_
_entity_poly.entity_id
_entity_poly.type
_entity_poly.pdbx_seq_one_letter_code
_entity_poly.pdbx_strand_id
1 'polypeptide(L)'
;MLYGTKGGQLFGFRDGYSFFGSGLCGGYPQSTGYRFFIRNTNFEEVISDKKPYPLGDGNPESSEAESLIEGEVTRLPYAAIYPRVFSEGDIFHYTISGGPGFGDPLERSYELCEKDANEGIYTPDVLERVYGVVVEKVGDRWVVNREKSETLREKMRKKRAERAMDFEEFWLRERRKITEGELKEHVKRMFRESIALSKNWGKEFKDFWLLDEVVL
;
A
#
# COMPACT_ATOMS: atom_id res chain seq x y z
N MET A 1 -20.48 -6.64 -6.35
CA MET A 1 -21.29 -7.81 -6.74
C MET A 1 -21.82 -7.54 -8.13
N LEU A 2 -21.71 -8.51 -9.04
CA LEU A 2 -22.35 -8.42 -10.35
C LEU A 2 -23.76 -8.99 -10.26
N TYR A 3 -24.76 -8.18 -10.63
CA TYR A 3 -26.18 -8.54 -10.59
C TYR A 3 -26.91 -8.04 -11.84
N GLY A 4 -27.87 -8.83 -12.32
CA GLY A 4 -28.69 -8.48 -13.48
C GLY A 4 -27.92 -8.54 -14.81
N THR A 5 -26.79 -9.25 -14.85
CA THR A 5 -25.98 -9.42 -16.06
C THR A 5 -25.77 -10.91 -16.35
N LYS A 6 -26.01 -11.37 -17.58
CA LYS A 6 -25.78 -12.77 -18.00
C LYS A 6 -24.29 -13.14 -18.14
N GLY A 7 -23.40 -12.27 -17.65
CA GLY A 7 -21.96 -12.35 -17.82
C GLY A 7 -21.37 -10.96 -18.08
N GLY A 8 -20.28 -10.63 -17.38
CA GLY A 8 -19.55 -9.39 -17.53
C GLY A 8 -18.06 -9.63 -17.70
N GLN A 9 -17.41 -8.86 -18.57
CA GLN A 9 -15.95 -8.82 -18.62
C GLN A 9 -15.44 -7.63 -17.81
N LEU A 10 -14.59 -7.91 -16.82
CA LEU A 10 -13.91 -6.87 -16.05
C LEU A 10 -12.41 -6.96 -16.29
N PHE A 11 -11.80 -5.80 -16.51
CA PHE A 11 -10.37 -5.60 -16.59
C PHE A 11 -10.00 -4.41 -15.69
N GLY A 12 -8.72 -4.24 -15.41
CA GLY A 12 -8.28 -3.10 -14.63
C GLY A 12 -6.82 -2.79 -14.90
N PHE A 13 -6.51 -1.51 -15.12
CA PHE A 13 -5.16 -1.02 -15.25
C PHE A 13 -4.88 -0.09 -14.08
N ARG A 14 -4.03 -0.52 -13.15
CA ARG A 14 -3.61 0.23 -11.98
C ARG A 14 -2.21 -0.24 -11.55
N ASP A 15 -1.48 0.64 -10.88
CA ASP A 15 -0.23 0.33 -10.19
C ASP A 15 -0.39 -0.80 -9.16
N GLY A 16 0.65 -1.62 -8.99
CA GLY A 16 0.62 -2.74 -8.05
C GLY A 16 1.95 -3.01 -7.35
N TYR A 17 3.02 -3.16 -8.12
CA TYR A 17 4.35 -3.42 -7.55
C TYR A 17 5.16 -2.16 -7.23
N SER A 18 4.64 -0.97 -7.54
CA SER A 18 5.36 0.29 -7.36
C SER A 18 4.39 1.39 -7.03
N PHE A 19 4.82 2.33 -6.20
CA PHE A 19 4.09 3.56 -5.91
C PHE A 19 4.17 4.50 -7.12
N PHE A 20 3.07 5.13 -7.52
CA PHE A 20 3.10 6.12 -8.61
C PHE A 20 3.42 7.54 -8.12
N GLY A 21 3.32 7.79 -6.83
CA GLY A 21 3.52 9.10 -6.21
C GLY A 21 4.42 8.98 -4.98
N SER A 22 4.95 10.11 -4.55
CA SER A 22 5.72 10.24 -3.31
C SER A 22 4.97 11.12 -2.33
N GLY A 23 5.16 10.87 -1.03
CA GLY A 23 4.83 11.87 -0.03
C GLY A 23 5.77 13.07 -0.10
N LEU A 24 5.43 14.13 0.61
CA LEU A 24 6.18 15.39 0.63
C LEU A 24 6.64 15.70 2.06
N CYS A 25 7.85 16.25 2.20
CA CYS A 25 8.38 16.73 3.49
C CYS A 25 8.28 15.72 4.65
N GLY A 26 8.55 14.43 4.39
CA GLY A 26 8.47 13.36 5.40
C GLY A 26 7.22 12.48 5.30
N GLY A 27 6.26 12.86 4.44
CA GLY A 27 5.07 12.07 4.17
C GLY A 27 5.37 10.77 3.42
N TYR A 28 4.47 9.79 3.56
CA TYR A 28 4.53 8.50 2.87
C TYR A 28 3.74 8.53 1.54
N PRO A 29 4.08 7.66 0.58
CA PRO A 29 3.27 7.46 -0.61
C PRO A 29 1.90 6.86 -0.28
N GLN A 30 0.97 6.97 -1.22
CA GLN A 30 -0.29 6.22 -1.24
C GLN A 30 -0.05 4.70 -1.30
N SER A 31 -1.08 3.91 -1.02
CA SER A 31 -1.00 2.46 -1.15
C SER A 31 -0.89 2.02 -2.61
N THR A 32 -0.16 0.92 -2.84
CA THR A 32 -0.23 0.23 -4.13
C THR A 32 -1.54 -0.55 -4.26
N GLY A 33 -1.91 -0.88 -5.50
CA GLY A 33 -3.10 -1.67 -5.77
C GLY A 33 -2.87 -3.19 -5.69
N TYR A 34 -3.92 -3.90 -5.30
CA TYR A 34 -4.04 -5.35 -5.42
C TYR A 34 -5.37 -5.70 -6.10
N ARG A 35 -5.57 -6.97 -6.49
CA ARG A 35 -6.89 -7.48 -6.89
C ARG A 35 -7.36 -8.56 -5.94
N PHE A 36 -8.64 -8.49 -5.66
CA PHE A 36 -9.38 -9.48 -4.91
C PHE A 36 -10.73 -9.69 -5.58
N PHE A 37 -11.07 -10.95 -5.84
CA PHE A 37 -12.37 -11.35 -6.35
C PHE A 37 -12.69 -12.79 -5.95
N ILE A 38 -13.98 -13.09 -5.82
CA ILE A 38 -14.51 -14.42 -5.55
C ILE A 38 -15.43 -14.79 -6.71
N ARG A 39 -15.18 -15.94 -7.33
CA ARG A 39 -16.01 -16.45 -8.45
C ARG A 39 -16.75 -17.71 -8.04
N ASN A 40 -17.78 -18.07 -8.81
CA ASN A 40 -18.59 -19.28 -8.55
C ASN A 40 -19.15 -19.26 -7.12
N THR A 41 -19.73 -18.12 -6.74
CA THR A 41 -20.11 -17.86 -5.36
C THR A 41 -21.46 -18.48 -4.98
N ASN A 42 -21.66 -18.77 -3.69
CA ASN A 42 -22.97 -19.10 -3.12
C ASN A 42 -23.87 -17.87 -2.85
N PHE A 43 -23.60 -16.73 -3.50
CA PHE A 43 -24.21 -15.45 -3.16
C PHE A 43 -25.75 -15.44 -3.28
N GLU A 44 -26.31 -16.16 -4.26
CA GLU A 44 -27.76 -16.28 -4.43
C GLU A 44 -28.45 -16.93 -3.22
N GLU A 45 -27.84 -18.00 -2.67
CA GLU A 45 -28.33 -18.66 -1.47
C GLU A 45 -28.25 -17.74 -0.25
N VAL A 46 -27.13 -17.00 -0.11
CA VAL A 46 -26.94 -16.02 0.98
C VAL A 46 -28.07 -14.98 0.98
N ILE A 47 -28.45 -14.47 -0.20
CA ILE A 47 -29.54 -13.50 -0.32
C ILE A 47 -30.91 -14.14 -0.09
N SER A 48 -31.18 -15.31 -0.70
CA SER A 48 -32.45 -16.03 -0.53
C SER A 48 -32.73 -16.36 0.93
N ASP A 49 -31.70 -16.80 1.66
CA ASP A 49 -31.76 -17.14 3.08
C ASP A 49 -31.72 -15.93 4.00
N LYS A 50 -31.55 -14.71 3.46
CA LYS A 50 -31.39 -13.46 4.22
C LYS A 50 -30.23 -13.52 5.22
N LYS A 51 -29.15 -14.20 4.85
CA LYS A 51 -27.90 -14.28 5.62
C LYS A 51 -27.13 -12.96 5.50
N PRO A 52 -26.22 -12.65 6.45
CA PRO A 52 -25.30 -11.52 6.31
C PRO A 52 -24.48 -11.65 5.02
N TYR A 53 -24.25 -10.52 4.36
CA TYR A 53 -23.48 -10.43 3.11
C TYR A 53 -22.49 -9.26 3.20
N PRO A 54 -21.38 -9.29 2.43
CA PRO A 54 -20.34 -8.29 2.55
C PRO A 54 -20.81 -6.89 2.11
N LEU A 55 -20.51 -5.90 2.94
CA LEU A 55 -20.79 -4.48 2.70
C LEU A 55 -19.51 -3.67 2.47
N GLY A 56 -18.37 -4.18 2.94
CA GLY A 56 -17.08 -3.55 2.76
C GLY A 56 -15.95 -4.53 2.94
N ASP A 57 -14.73 -4.05 2.75
CA ASP A 57 -13.52 -4.88 2.89
C ASP A 57 -12.42 -4.03 3.54
N GLY A 58 -12.67 -3.67 4.81
CA GLY A 58 -11.92 -2.65 5.54
C GLY A 58 -10.47 -3.06 5.85
N ASN A 59 -10.24 -4.33 6.22
CA ASN A 59 -8.91 -4.89 6.37
C ASN A 59 -8.65 -5.94 5.28
N PRO A 60 -7.74 -5.69 4.32
CA PRO A 60 -7.45 -6.65 3.24
C PRO A 60 -6.88 -7.99 3.72
N GLU A 61 -6.31 -8.04 4.93
CA GLU A 61 -5.80 -9.28 5.54
C GLU A 61 -6.92 -10.12 6.19
N SER A 62 -8.09 -9.53 6.41
CA SER A 62 -9.25 -10.16 7.07
C SER A 62 -10.53 -9.78 6.34
N SER A 63 -10.70 -10.31 5.13
CA SER A 63 -11.78 -9.90 4.24
C SER A 63 -13.15 -10.36 4.72
N GLU A 64 -14.11 -9.43 4.81
CA GLU A 64 -15.51 -9.75 5.12
C GLU A 64 -16.16 -10.59 4.01
N ALA A 65 -15.80 -10.34 2.76
CA ALA A 65 -16.32 -11.12 1.65
C ALA A 65 -15.92 -12.59 1.74
N GLU A 66 -14.70 -12.90 2.17
CA GLU A 66 -14.25 -14.29 2.33
C GLU A 66 -14.81 -14.98 3.57
N SER A 67 -15.22 -14.22 4.60
CA SER A 67 -15.84 -14.80 5.78
C SER A 67 -17.33 -15.08 5.59
N LEU A 68 -18.00 -14.38 4.67
CA LEU A 68 -19.44 -14.48 4.45
C LEU A 68 -19.83 -15.25 3.19
N ILE A 69 -18.95 -15.32 2.18
CA ILE A 69 -19.28 -15.86 0.86
C ILE A 69 -18.33 -17.01 0.51
N GLU A 70 -18.91 -18.15 0.17
CA GLU A 70 -18.17 -19.29 -0.36
C GLU A 70 -17.95 -19.12 -1.87
N GLY A 71 -16.79 -19.54 -2.36
CA GLY A 71 -16.47 -19.52 -3.78
C GLY A 71 -14.96 -19.63 -4.03
N GLU A 72 -14.58 -19.47 -5.29
CA GLU A 72 -13.18 -19.45 -5.73
C GLU A 72 -12.54 -18.09 -5.46
N VAL A 73 -11.82 -17.99 -4.35
CA VAL A 73 -11.06 -16.80 -3.96
C VAL A 73 -9.82 -16.63 -4.83
N THR A 74 -9.62 -15.43 -5.37
CA THR A 74 -8.37 -15.03 -6.02
C THR A 74 -7.84 -13.74 -5.41
N ARG A 75 -6.59 -13.77 -4.94
CA ARG A 75 -5.81 -12.60 -4.54
C ARG A 75 -4.60 -12.44 -5.42
N LEU A 76 -4.42 -11.25 -6.01
CA LEU A 76 -3.26 -10.91 -6.82
C LEU A 76 -2.52 -9.75 -6.16
N PRO A 77 -1.19 -9.83 -5.99
CA PRO A 77 -0.38 -8.75 -5.40
C PRO A 77 -0.15 -7.57 -6.37
N TYR A 78 -0.92 -7.52 -7.46
CA TYR A 78 -0.87 -6.49 -8.49
C TYR A 78 -2.28 -6.15 -8.96
N ALA A 79 -2.45 -4.92 -9.43
CA ALA A 79 -3.77 -4.42 -9.82
C ALA A 79 -4.05 -4.49 -11.33
N ALA A 80 -3.03 -4.65 -12.17
CA ALA A 80 -3.19 -4.76 -13.62
C ALA A 80 -3.68 -6.16 -14.02
N ILE A 81 -4.91 -6.28 -14.51
CA ILE A 81 -5.48 -7.53 -15.01
C ILE A 81 -6.10 -7.34 -16.39
N TYR A 82 -5.84 -8.30 -17.27
CA TYR A 82 -6.57 -8.45 -18.53
C TYR A 82 -8.04 -8.79 -18.28
N PRO A 83 -8.91 -8.65 -19.30
CA PRO A 83 -10.32 -9.03 -19.19
C PRO A 83 -10.51 -10.43 -18.63
N ARG A 84 -11.34 -10.52 -17.59
CA ARG A 84 -11.79 -11.77 -16.97
C ARG A 84 -13.31 -11.80 -17.02
N VAL A 85 -13.86 -12.99 -17.27
CA VAL A 85 -15.30 -13.22 -17.26
C VAL A 85 -15.75 -13.46 -15.82
N PHE A 86 -16.85 -12.80 -15.47
CA PHE A 86 -17.55 -12.94 -14.20
C PHE A 86 -19.01 -13.30 -14.45
N SER A 87 -19.53 -14.18 -13.62
CA SER A 87 -20.91 -14.63 -13.61
C SER A 87 -21.75 -13.78 -12.65
N GLU A 88 -23.07 -13.93 -12.73
CA GLU A 88 -23.99 -13.36 -11.75
C GLU A 88 -23.68 -13.92 -10.35
N GLY A 89 -23.72 -13.05 -9.33
CA GLY A 89 -23.35 -13.38 -7.95
C GLY A 89 -21.86 -13.19 -7.64
N ASP A 90 -20.97 -13.24 -8.64
CA ASP A 90 -19.54 -13.09 -8.40
C ASP A 90 -19.21 -11.73 -7.74
N ILE A 91 -18.14 -11.76 -6.92
CA ILE A 91 -17.68 -10.61 -6.16
C ILE A 91 -16.37 -10.11 -6.75
N PHE A 92 -16.37 -8.83 -7.11
CA PHE A 92 -15.16 -8.11 -7.52
C PHE A 92 -14.92 -6.94 -6.57
N HIS A 93 -13.79 -6.96 -5.85
CA HIS A 93 -13.39 -5.85 -5.01
C HIS A 93 -12.59 -4.83 -5.83
N TYR A 94 -13.25 -3.71 -6.13
CA TYR A 94 -12.63 -2.59 -6.85
C TYR A 94 -12.06 -1.55 -5.87
N THR A 95 -10.75 -1.57 -5.67
CA THR A 95 -10.05 -0.59 -4.82
C THR A 95 -9.61 0.65 -5.61
N ILE A 96 -9.87 1.82 -5.06
CA ILE A 96 -9.35 3.11 -5.53
C ILE A 96 -8.26 3.57 -4.55
N SER A 97 -7.16 4.12 -5.06
CA SER A 97 -6.07 4.59 -4.19
C SER A 97 -6.41 5.90 -3.50
N GLY A 98 -5.83 6.11 -2.33
CA GLY A 98 -5.77 7.43 -1.69
C GLY A 98 -4.69 8.33 -2.30
N GLY A 99 -4.56 9.53 -1.73
CA GLY A 99 -3.48 10.47 -2.06
C GLY A 99 -2.23 10.26 -1.20
N PRO A 100 -1.07 10.80 -1.61
CA PRO A 100 0.15 10.80 -0.81
C PRO A 100 0.05 11.75 0.40
N GLY A 101 0.86 11.50 1.43
CA GLY A 101 0.90 12.30 2.66
C GLY A 101 1.88 13.48 2.64
N PHE A 102 1.75 14.35 3.65
CA PHE A 102 2.64 15.49 3.91
C PHE A 102 3.10 15.48 5.37
N GLY A 103 4.38 15.76 5.62
CA GLY A 103 4.96 15.89 6.97
C GLY A 103 5.31 14.55 7.64
N ASP A 104 6.03 14.60 8.77
CA ASP A 104 6.29 13.41 9.59
C ASP A 104 4.99 12.93 10.26
N PRO A 105 4.55 11.68 10.07
CA PRO A 105 3.36 11.16 10.75
C PRO A 105 3.38 11.28 12.27
N LEU A 106 4.57 11.28 12.90
CA LEU A 106 4.68 11.45 14.36
C LEU A 106 4.35 12.88 14.84
N GLU A 107 4.13 13.82 13.92
CA GLU A 107 3.73 15.20 14.22
C GLU A 107 2.22 15.44 14.03
N ARG A 108 1.47 14.48 13.48
CA ARG A 108 0.01 14.58 13.37
C ARG A 108 -0.61 14.76 14.75
N SER A 109 -1.56 15.67 14.89
CA SER A 109 -2.20 15.93 16.19
C SER A 109 -3.03 14.73 16.65
N TYR A 110 -3.09 14.52 17.96
CA TYR A 110 -3.83 13.40 18.55
C TYR A 110 -5.34 13.51 18.26
N GLU A 111 -5.88 14.72 18.22
CA GLU A 111 -7.31 14.98 17.96
C GLU A 111 -7.70 14.55 16.54
N LEU A 112 -6.82 14.77 15.56
CA LEU A 112 -7.03 14.32 14.19
C LEU A 112 -6.89 12.79 14.08
N CYS A 113 -5.91 12.19 14.76
CA CYS A 113 -5.79 10.74 14.81
C CYS A 113 -7.01 10.06 15.47
N GLU A 114 -7.55 10.66 16.53
CA GLU A 114 -8.77 10.18 17.18
C GLU A 114 -9.98 10.27 16.24
N LYS A 115 -10.10 11.40 15.52
CA LYS A 115 -11.13 11.57 14.50
C LYS A 115 -11.01 10.49 13.41
N ASP A 116 -9.81 10.29 12.86
CA ASP A 116 -9.56 9.28 11.83
C ASP A 116 -9.92 7.86 12.31
N ALA A 117 -9.66 7.55 13.59
CA ALA A 117 -10.03 6.27 14.20
C ALA A 117 -11.55 6.08 14.25
N ASN A 118 -12.28 7.11 14.68
CA ASN A 118 -13.74 7.07 14.82
C ASN A 118 -14.46 7.11 13.47
N GLU A 119 -13.87 7.74 12.46
CA GLU A 119 -14.39 7.78 11.09
C GLU A 119 -14.01 6.53 10.27
N GLY A 120 -13.18 5.64 10.82
CA GLY A 120 -12.73 4.43 10.13
C GLY A 120 -11.77 4.70 8.98
N ILE A 121 -11.12 5.88 8.95
CA ILE A 121 -10.11 6.23 7.95
C ILE A 121 -8.84 5.39 8.17
N TYR A 122 -8.47 5.20 9.44
CA TYR A 122 -7.37 4.33 9.84
C TYR A 122 -7.81 3.38 10.93
N THR A 123 -7.32 2.15 10.82
CA THR A 123 -7.45 1.16 11.89
C THR A 123 -6.53 1.52 13.07
N PRO A 124 -6.84 1.05 14.30
CA PRO A 124 -5.96 1.25 15.46
C PRO A 124 -4.52 0.78 15.23
N ASP A 125 -4.31 -0.31 14.50
CA ASP A 125 -2.96 -0.83 14.22
C ASP A 125 -2.15 0.10 13.31
N VAL A 126 -2.80 0.76 12.34
CA VAL A 126 -2.15 1.75 11.46
C VAL A 126 -1.79 3.00 12.25
N LEU A 127 -2.69 3.47 13.12
CA LEU A 127 -2.44 4.61 14.00
C LEU A 127 -1.23 4.36 14.91
N GLU A 128 -1.14 3.16 15.49
CA GLU A 128 -0.03 2.79 16.35
C GLU A 128 1.29 2.70 15.56
N ARG A 129 1.30 1.95 14.45
CA ARG A 129 2.53 1.64 13.70
C ARG A 129 3.09 2.82 12.92
N VAL A 130 2.24 3.70 12.39
CA VAL A 130 2.64 4.79 11.50
C VAL A 130 2.72 6.11 12.25
N TYR A 131 1.69 6.45 13.02
CA TYR A 131 1.55 7.74 13.68
C TYR A 131 2.05 7.73 15.14
N GLY A 132 2.36 6.56 15.69
CA GLY A 132 2.74 6.39 17.09
C GLY A 132 1.60 6.73 18.05
N VAL A 133 0.35 6.54 17.63
CA VAL A 133 -0.84 6.87 18.42
C VAL A 133 -1.55 5.61 18.87
N VAL A 134 -1.70 5.45 20.18
CA VAL A 134 -2.44 4.35 20.80
C VAL A 134 -3.86 4.84 21.10
N VAL A 135 -4.85 4.14 20.56
CA VAL A 135 -6.27 4.39 20.85
C VAL A 135 -6.86 3.24 21.65
N GLU A 136 -7.75 3.57 22.58
CA GLU A 136 -8.48 2.64 23.42
C GLU A 136 -9.97 2.76 23.15
N LYS A 137 -10.70 1.65 23.25
CA LYS A 137 -12.14 1.61 23.03
C LYS A 137 -12.85 2.05 24.32
N VAL A 138 -13.59 3.15 24.26
CA VAL A 138 -14.41 3.67 25.37
C VAL A 138 -15.86 3.72 24.90
N GLY A 139 -16.65 2.73 25.31
CA GLY A 139 -17.96 2.48 24.71
C GLY A 139 -17.82 2.18 23.21
N ASP A 140 -18.55 2.92 22.38
CA ASP A 140 -18.48 2.74 20.92
C ASP A 140 -17.39 3.56 20.23
N ARG A 141 -16.69 4.43 20.97
CA ARG A 141 -15.72 5.36 20.41
C ARG A 141 -14.28 4.96 20.69
N TRP A 142 -13.40 5.36 19.79
CA TRP A 142 -11.96 5.33 20.01
C TRP A 142 -11.53 6.62 20.70
N VAL A 143 -10.72 6.50 21.74
CA VAL A 143 -10.14 7.61 22.49
C VAL A 143 -8.64 7.46 22.54
N VAL A 144 -7.89 8.52 22.27
CA VAL A 144 -6.42 8.48 22.30
C VAL A 144 -5.90 8.39 23.72
N ASN A 145 -5.05 7.40 23.98
CA ASN A 145 -4.24 7.34 25.20
C ASN A 145 -2.98 8.18 25.00
N ARG A 146 -2.97 9.42 25.50
CA ARG A 146 -1.88 10.38 25.29
C ARG A 146 -0.55 9.91 25.89
N GLU A 147 -0.58 9.42 27.13
CA GLU A 147 0.63 8.96 27.83
C GLU A 147 1.33 7.81 27.08
N LYS A 148 0.55 6.80 26.65
CA LYS A 148 1.07 5.68 25.84
C LYS A 148 1.57 6.16 24.47
N SER A 149 0.87 7.10 23.85
CA SER A 149 1.24 7.64 22.53
C SER A 149 2.52 8.46 22.59
N GLU A 150 2.72 9.29 23.62
CA GLU A 150 3.95 10.06 23.82
C GLU A 150 5.15 9.14 24.03
N THR A 151 5.00 8.16 24.93
CA THR A 151 6.01 7.11 25.15
C THR A 151 6.36 6.36 23.86
N LEU A 152 5.34 6.00 23.08
CA LEU A 152 5.53 5.30 21.80
C LEU A 152 6.26 6.18 20.78
N ARG A 153 5.86 7.44 20.61
CA ARG A 153 6.52 8.39 19.71
C ARG A 153 7.98 8.60 20.08
N GLU A 154 8.31 8.74 21.36
CA GLU A 154 9.70 8.82 21.81
C GLU A 154 10.50 7.55 21.47
N LYS A 155 9.93 6.37 21.73
CA LYS A 155 10.54 5.09 21.36
C LYS A 155 10.76 4.98 19.85
N MET A 156 9.80 5.41 19.04
CA MET A 156 9.91 5.42 17.58
C MET A 156 10.99 6.38 17.11
N ARG A 157 11.12 7.57 17.72
CA ARG A 157 12.22 8.52 17.41
C ARG A 157 13.57 7.92 17.75
N LYS A 158 13.73 7.29 18.92
CA LYS A 158 14.96 6.57 19.30
C LYS A 158 15.30 5.46 18.31
N LYS A 159 14.32 4.61 17.96
CA LYS A 159 14.50 3.53 16.98
C LYS A 159 14.86 4.06 15.58
N ARG A 160 14.28 5.20 15.16
CA ARG A 160 14.65 5.87 13.91
C ARG A 160 16.11 6.34 13.94
N ALA A 161 16.56 6.91 15.05
CA ALA A 161 17.95 7.33 15.24
C ALA A 161 18.92 6.13 15.28
N GLU A 162 18.59 5.05 15.99
CA GLU A 162 19.40 3.82 16.06
C GLU A 162 19.57 3.12 14.71
N ARG A 163 18.54 3.18 13.85
CA ARG A 163 18.57 2.62 12.50
C ARG A 163 19.19 3.59 11.48
N ALA A 164 19.25 4.87 11.79
CA ALA A 164 19.79 5.87 10.88
C ALA A 164 21.26 5.54 10.57
N MET A 165 21.66 5.94 9.37
CA MET A 165 22.96 5.66 8.79
C MET A 165 23.44 6.97 8.16
N ASP A 166 24.74 7.22 8.24
CA ASP A 166 25.32 8.39 7.59
C ASP A 166 25.10 8.31 6.08
N PHE A 167 24.88 9.48 5.46
CA PHE A 167 24.59 9.53 4.03
C PHE A 167 25.71 8.89 3.19
N GLU A 168 26.97 9.08 3.58
CA GLU A 168 28.12 8.51 2.89
C GLU A 168 28.11 6.98 2.94
N GLU A 169 27.83 6.38 4.10
CA GLU A 169 27.71 4.93 4.25
C GLU A 169 26.56 4.37 3.42
N PHE A 170 25.41 5.05 3.42
CA PHE A 170 24.27 4.70 2.60
C PHE A 170 24.64 4.74 1.11
N TRP A 171 25.27 5.84 0.68
CA TRP A 171 25.67 6.06 -0.70
C TRP A 171 26.66 4.98 -1.16
N LEU A 172 27.68 4.66 -0.35
CA LEU A 172 28.64 3.59 -0.67
C LEU A 172 27.95 2.23 -0.80
N ARG A 173 27.00 1.93 0.08
CA ARG A 173 26.22 0.68 0.02
C ARG A 173 25.39 0.60 -1.25
N GLU A 174 24.66 1.65 -1.62
CA GLU A 174 23.83 1.63 -2.83
C GLU A 174 24.68 1.67 -4.11
N ARG A 175 25.82 2.37 -4.10
CA ARG A 175 26.79 2.36 -5.21
C ARG A 175 27.29 0.94 -5.50
N ARG A 176 27.63 0.16 -4.46
CA ARG A 176 28.06 -1.24 -4.64
C ARG A 176 27.01 -2.07 -5.38
N LYS A 177 25.72 -1.90 -5.06
CA LYS A 177 24.64 -2.61 -5.77
C LYS A 177 24.61 -2.32 -7.27
N ILE A 178 24.98 -1.09 -7.65
CA ILE A 178 25.10 -0.69 -9.05
C ILE A 178 26.34 -1.34 -9.67
N THR A 179 27.52 -1.17 -9.07
CA THR A 179 28.79 -1.64 -9.64
C THR A 179 28.94 -3.17 -9.66
N GLU A 180 28.33 -3.85 -8.70
CA GLU A 180 28.36 -5.32 -8.56
C GLU A 180 27.16 -5.98 -9.23
N GLY A 181 26.28 -5.19 -9.86
CA GLY A 181 25.15 -5.71 -10.64
C GLY A 181 24.07 -6.42 -9.80
N GLU A 182 23.89 -6.03 -8.54
CA GLU A 182 22.88 -6.62 -7.64
C GLU A 182 21.44 -6.17 -7.93
N LEU A 183 21.27 -5.12 -8.75
CA LEU A 183 19.96 -4.63 -9.15
C LEU A 183 19.16 -5.69 -9.94
N LYS A 184 17.84 -5.69 -9.74
CA LYS A 184 16.95 -6.56 -10.50
C LYS A 184 16.91 -6.14 -11.97
N GLU A 185 16.70 -7.09 -12.88
CA GLU A 185 16.78 -6.85 -14.33
C GLU A 185 15.86 -5.73 -14.83
N HIS A 186 14.63 -5.63 -14.32
CA HIS A 186 13.71 -4.56 -14.72
C HIS A 186 14.23 -3.16 -14.29
N VAL A 187 14.94 -3.08 -13.17
CA VAL A 187 15.58 -1.83 -12.72
C VAL A 187 16.78 -1.51 -13.60
N LYS A 188 17.64 -2.49 -13.88
CA LYS A 188 18.79 -2.34 -14.79
C LYS A 188 18.36 -1.84 -16.16
N ARG A 189 17.37 -2.49 -16.76
CA ARG A 189 16.80 -2.12 -18.05
C ARG A 189 16.27 -0.68 -18.04
N MET A 190 15.51 -0.29 -17.01
CA MET A 190 14.99 1.07 -16.87
C MET A 190 16.11 2.12 -16.92
N PHE A 191 17.17 1.92 -16.14
CA PHE A 191 18.31 2.85 -16.14
C PHE A 191 19.08 2.82 -17.47
N ARG A 192 19.34 1.63 -18.03
CA ARG A 192 20.06 1.48 -19.30
C ARG A 192 19.35 2.22 -20.44
N GLU A 193 18.04 2.02 -20.58
CA GLU A 193 17.22 2.71 -21.59
C GLU A 193 17.19 4.22 -21.34
N SER A 194 17.05 4.67 -20.08
CA SER A 194 17.02 6.10 -19.74
C SER A 194 18.37 6.80 -20.02
N ILE A 195 19.50 6.16 -19.72
CA ILE A 195 20.86 6.65 -20.02
C ILE A 195 21.07 6.73 -21.53
N ALA A 196 20.63 5.71 -22.28
CA ALA A 196 20.75 5.68 -23.72
C ALA A 196 19.92 6.78 -24.40
N LEU A 197 18.74 7.10 -23.85
CA LEU A 197 17.84 8.15 -24.36
C LEU A 197 18.31 9.58 -24.04
N SER A 198 18.90 9.81 -22.85
CA SER A 198 19.32 11.14 -22.41
C SER A 198 20.78 11.17 -21.95
N LYS A 199 21.64 11.76 -22.79
CA LYS A 199 23.06 11.94 -22.47
C LYS A 199 23.28 12.81 -21.22
N ASN A 200 22.45 13.84 -21.03
CA ASN A 200 22.55 14.73 -19.86
C ASN A 200 22.24 13.95 -18.57
N TRP A 201 21.13 13.22 -18.56
CA TRP A 201 20.76 12.41 -17.41
C TRP A 201 21.78 11.30 -17.14
N GLY A 202 22.29 10.65 -18.19
CA GLY A 202 23.32 9.64 -18.05
C GLY A 202 24.64 10.20 -17.50
N LYS A 203 24.98 11.46 -17.83
CA LYS A 203 26.13 12.16 -17.21
C LYS A 203 25.87 12.42 -15.73
N GLU A 204 24.72 13.00 -15.37
CA GLU A 204 24.36 13.27 -13.97
C GLU A 204 24.37 12.01 -13.11
N PHE A 205 23.82 10.90 -13.63
CA PHE A 205 23.84 9.61 -12.94
C PHE A 205 25.28 9.12 -12.67
N LYS A 206 26.15 9.16 -13.68
CA LYS A 206 27.55 8.76 -13.55
C LYS A 206 28.34 9.66 -12.61
N ASP A 207 28.12 10.97 -12.71
CA ASP A 207 28.77 11.96 -11.85
C ASP A 207 28.36 11.76 -10.39
N PHE A 208 27.06 11.58 -10.12
CA PHE A 208 26.55 11.33 -8.77
C PHE A 208 27.09 10.04 -8.16
N TRP A 209 27.25 8.98 -8.96
CA TRP A 209 27.73 7.68 -8.51
C TRP A 209 29.25 7.47 -8.68
N LEU A 210 29.99 8.46 -9.17
CA LEU A 210 31.42 8.36 -9.50
C LEU A 210 31.73 7.09 -10.32
N LEU A 211 31.10 6.97 -11.48
CA LEU A 211 31.24 5.83 -12.40
C LEU A 211 31.92 6.25 -13.70
N ASP A 212 33.03 5.60 -14.02
CA ASP A 212 33.72 5.77 -15.31
C ASP A 212 32.90 5.16 -16.45
N GLU A 213 32.36 3.96 -16.22
CA GLU A 213 31.44 3.25 -17.09
C GLU A 213 30.26 2.68 -16.29
N VAL A 214 29.09 2.57 -16.92
CA VAL A 214 27.87 2.09 -16.26
C VAL A 214 27.71 0.58 -16.47
N VAL A 215 27.90 -0.21 -15.41
CA VAL A 215 27.64 -1.65 -15.40
C VAL A 215 26.16 -1.90 -15.05
N LEU A 216 25.24 -1.58 -15.96
CA LEU A 216 23.78 -1.81 -15.82
C LEU A 216 23.25 -2.77 -16.87
#